data_AF-A0AAV7TRJ5-F1
#
_entry.id   AF-A0AAV7TRJ5-F1
#
_cell.length_a   1.000
_cell.length_b   1.000
_cell.length_c   1.000
_cell.angle_alpha   90.00
_cell.angle_beta   90.00
_cell.angle_gamma   90.00
#
_symmetry.space_group_name_H-M   'P 1'
#
loop_
_entity.id
_entity.type
_entity.pdbx_description
1 polymer ?
#
loop_
_entity_poly.entity_id
_entity_poly.type
_entity_poly.pdbx_seq_one_letter_code
_entity_poly.pdbx_strand_id
1 'polypeptide(L)'
;MEGGERIIDPQFSTSTFGVCSTWGNYHFKTFDNMVFHFPGHCNYRFASHCYASPKLFHIQLRRSQLSDFPSIDTISMMLTGTLVEIKADTIYVNNVP
;
A
#
# COMPACT_ATOMS: atom_id res chain seq x y z
N MET A 1 10.61 -25.52 -40.19
CA MET A 1 10.79 -25.66 -38.72
C MET A 1 12.26 -25.39 -38.43
N GLU A 2 12.53 -24.82 -37.25
CA GLU A 2 13.77 -24.15 -36.82
C GLU A 2 13.95 -22.76 -37.45
N GLY A 3 14.09 -21.66 -36.73
CA GLY A 3 14.18 -21.42 -35.28
C GLY A 3 14.56 -19.95 -35.15
N GLY A 4 13.57 -19.07 -34.96
CA GLY A 4 13.82 -17.64 -34.79
C GLY A 4 14.37 -17.37 -33.40
N GLU A 5 15.65 -17.03 -33.32
CA GLU A 5 16.32 -16.65 -32.09
C GLU A 5 15.76 -15.31 -31.59
N ARG A 6 14.93 -15.36 -30.54
CA ARG A 6 14.50 -14.15 -29.83
C ARG A 6 15.67 -13.64 -29.01
N ILE A 7 16.23 -12.52 -29.44
CA ILE A 7 17.19 -11.73 -28.65
C ILE A 7 16.50 -11.36 -27.34
N ILE A 8 16.96 -11.95 -26.23
CA ILE A 8 16.58 -11.53 -24.89
C ILE A 8 17.50 -10.36 -24.54
N ASP A 9 17.00 -9.14 -24.66
CA ASP A 9 17.67 -7.97 -24.08
C ASP A 9 17.71 -8.14 -22.55
N PRO A 10 18.89 -8.21 -21.89
CA PRO A 10 18.99 -8.37 -20.44
C PRO A 10 18.60 -7.11 -19.66
N GLN A 11 18.24 -6.00 -20.32
CA GLN A 11 17.95 -4.71 -19.70
C GLN A 11 16.46 -4.32 -19.69
N PHE A 12 15.56 -5.14 -20.24
CA PHE A 12 14.11 -4.87 -20.16
C PHE A 12 13.40 -5.93 -19.32
N SER A 13 13.66 -5.93 -18.00
CA SER A 13 12.63 -6.45 -17.10
C SER A 13 11.42 -5.55 -17.33
N THR A 14 10.33 -6.15 -17.78
CA THR A 14 9.02 -5.49 -17.80
C THR A 14 8.87 -4.74 -16.50
N SER A 15 8.69 -3.42 -16.53
CA SER A 15 8.32 -2.67 -15.33
C SER A 15 6.96 -3.21 -14.86
N THR A 16 6.99 -4.21 -14.00
CA THR A 16 5.80 -4.83 -13.43
C THR A 16 5.33 -3.88 -12.35
N PHE A 17 4.50 -2.93 -12.74
CA PHE A 17 3.69 -2.17 -11.79
C PHE A 17 2.90 -3.16 -10.95
N GLY A 18 3.19 -3.24 -9.65
CA GLY A 18 2.47 -4.05 -8.69
C GLY A 18 1.37 -3.25 -7.99
N VAL A 19 0.29 -3.90 -7.60
CA VAL A 19 -0.77 -3.30 -6.77
C VAL A 19 -0.79 -4.00 -5.42
N CYS A 20 -0.53 -3.24 -4.35
CA CYS A 20 -0.75 -3.68 -2.97
C CYS A 20 -2.18 -3.32 -2.56
N SER A 21 -2.90 -4.24 -1.92
CA SER A 21 -4.29 -4.05 -1.53
C SER A 21 -4.62 -4.71 -0.19
N THR A 22 -5.66 -4.21 0.48
CA THR A 22 -6.28 -4.88 1.63
C THR A 22 -7.80 -4.83 1.47
N TRP A 23 -8.49 -5.88 1.91
CA TRP A 23 -9.94 -5.98 1.79
C TRP A 23 -10.53 -6.87 2.88
N GLY A 24 -11.84 -6.78 3.07
CA GLY A 24 -12.62 -7.65 3.95
C GLY A 24 -12.00 -7.87 5.33
N ASN A 25 -12.06 -9.12 5.78
CA ASN A 25 -11.60 -9.57 7.08
C ASN A 25 -10.08 -9.75 7.13
N TYR A 26 -9.33 -8.64 7.23
CA TYR A 26 -7.87 -8.64 7.40
C TYR A 26 -7.05 -9.33 6.30
N HIS A 27 -7.54 -9.35 5.06
CA HIS A 27 -6.77 -9.83 3.92
C HIS A 27 -5.84 -8.74 3.40
N PHE A 28 -4.62 -9.14 3.03
CA PHE A 28 -3.60 -8.29 2.43
C PHE A 28 -3.03 -8.98 1.20
N LYS A 29 -2.72 -8.18 0.18
CA LYS A 29 -1.97 -8.59 -1.01
C LYS A 29 -0.80 -7.64 -1.18
N THR A 30 0.40 -8.19 -1.28
CA THR A 30 1.64 -7.43 -1.54
C THR A 30 1.80 -7.06 -3.02
N PHE A 31 2.75 -6.18 -3.33
CA PHE A 31 3.05 -5.76 -4.70
C PHE A 31 3.47 -6.92 -5.63
N ASP A 32 4.08 -7.96 -5.08
CA ASP A 32 4.51 -9.21 -5.73
C ASP A 32 3.46 -10.33 -5.68
N ASN A 33 2.20 -9.98 -5.37
CA ASN A 33 1.04 -10.87 -5.37
C ASN A 33 0.98 -11.93 -4.25
N MET A 34 1.74 -11.79 -3.16
CA MET A 34 1.56 -12.65 -1.98
C MET A 34 0.32 -12.24 -1.19
N VAL A 35 -0.54 -13.21 -0.86
CA VAL A 35 -1.77 -12.99 -0.09
C VAL A 35 -1.63 -13.58 1.31
N PHE A 36 -1.96 -12.81 2.33
CA PHE A 36 -1.96 -13.27 3.72
C PHE A 36 -3.11 -12.67 4.54
N HIS A 37 -3.36 -13.27 5.69
CA HIS A 37 -4.35 -12.85 6.68
C HIS A 37 -3.64 -12.37 7.94
N PHE A 38 -3.90 -11.13 8.38
CA PHE A 38 -3.24 -10.54 9.55
C PHE A 38 -4.21 -9.71 10.39
N PRO A 39 -4.79 -10.28 11.47
CA PRO A 39 -5.79 -9.64 12.32
C PRO A 39 -5.18 -8.64 13.32
N GLY A 40 -4.42 -7.68 12.81
CA GLY A 40 -3.80 -6.63 13.60
C GLY A 40 -4.71 -5.41 13.77
N HIS A 41 -4.73 -4.84 14.97
CA HIS A 41 -5.53 -3.65 15.30
C HIS A 41 -4.70 -2.38 15.57
N CYS A 42 -3.37 -2.49 15.57
CA CYS A 42 -2.50 -1.32 15.76
C CYS A 42 -2.44 -0.46 14.48
N ASN A 43 -1.75 0.67 14.57
CA ASN A 43 -1.37 1.44 13.40
C ASN A 43 -0.18 0.77 12.72
N TYR A 44 -0.36 0.26 11.50
CA TYR A 44 0.69 -0.44 10.75
C TYR A 44 1.16 0.38 9.57
N ARG A 45 2.44 0.24 9.23
CA ARG A 45 2.98 0.75 7.98
C ARG A 45 2.52 -0.17 6.84
N PHE A 46 1.70 0.38 5.95
CA PHE A 46 1.19 -0.34 4.79
C PHE A 46 2.19 -0.31 3.62
N ALA A 47 2.78 0.86 3.36
CA ALA A 47 3.86 1.03 2.39
C ALA A 47 4.73 2.25 2.78
N SER A 48 6.03 2.19 2.52
CA SER A 48 6.91 3.35 2.75
C SER A 48 8.12 3.34 1.83
N HIS A 49 8.62 4.53 1.50
CA HIS A 49 9.94 4.68 0.90
C HIS A 49 11.03 4.57 1.98
N CYS A 50 11.73 3.43 2.04
CA CYS A 50 12.60 3.08 3.18
C CYS A 50 14.00 3.73 3.16
N TYR A 51 14.56 4.01 1.98
CA TYR A 51 16.00 4.31 1.83
C TYR A 51 16.32 5.66 1.18
N ALA A 52 15.32 6.52 0.94
CA ALA A 52 15.55 7.87 0.43
C ALA A 52 15.43 8.94 1.50
N SER A 53 16.28 9.95 1.39
CA SER A 53 16.16 11.23 2.07
C SER A 53 16.10 12.34 1.00
N PRO A 54 14.99 13.09 0.90
CA PRO A 54 13.79 13.00 1.74
C PRO A 54 12.92 11.77 1.46
N LYS A 55 12.16 11.33 2.46
CA LYS A 55 11.13 10.28 2.28
C LYS A 55 9.99 10.83 1.44
N LEU A 56 9.76 10.23 0.27
CA LEU A 56 8.70 10.66 -0.65
C LEU A 56 7.30 10.27 -0.17
N PHE A 57 7.15 9.06 0.36
CA PHE A 57 5.86 8.61 0.88
C PHE A 57 5.99 7.69 2.10
N HIS A 58 5.00 7.77 2.98
CA HIS A 58 4.79 6.86 4.11
C HIS A 58 3.28 6.70 4.34
N ILE A 59 2.78 5.48 4.17
CA ILE A 59 1.35 5.14 4.26
C ILE A 59 1.14 4.24 5.48
N GLN A 60 0.21 4.63 6.33
CA GLN A 60 -0.21 3.86 7.49
C GLN A 60 -1.70 3.53 7.44
N LEU A 61 -2.03 2.39 8.01
CA LEU A 61 -3.37 1.83 8.06
C LEU A 61 -3.68 1.44 9.51
N ARG A 62 -4.83 1.89 10.02
CA ARG A 62 -5.41 1.41 11.27
C ARG A 62 -6.80 0.84 11.02
N ARG A 63 -7.07 -0.33 11.59
CA ARG A 63 -8.40 -0.98 11.58
C ARG A 63 -9.12 -0.77 12.91
N SER A 64 -10.45 -0.82 12.90
CA SER A 64 -11.27 -0.73 14.10
C SER A 64 -11.02 -1.90 15.07
N GLN A 65 -11.20 -1.67 16.37
CA GLN A 65 -11.19 -2.70 17.42
C GLN A 65 -12.58 -3.14 17.88
N LEU A 66 -13.62 -2.45 17.42
CA LEU A 66 -14.94 -2.47 18.06
C LEU A 66 -16.02 -3.23 17.28
N SER A 67 -15.69 -3.82 16.13
CA SER A 67 -16.69 -4.43 15.24
C SER A 67 -16.32 -5.85 14.84
N ASP A 68 -17.34 -6.72 14.82
CA ASP A 68 -17.25 -8.10 14.27
C ASP A 68 -16.84 -8.10 12.78
N PHE A 69 -17.06 -6.96 12.10
CA PHE A 69 -16.62 -6.70 10.75
C PHE A 69 -15.47 -5.68 10.77
N PRO A 70 -14.21 -6.09 10.54
CA PRO A 70 -13.10 -5.15 10.63
C PRO A 70 -13.15 -4.14 9.49
N SER A 71 -13.25 -2.88 9.85
CA SER A 71 -13.23 -1.76 8.91
C SER A 71 -11.89 -1.02 9.01
N ILE A 72 -11.56 -0.26 7.97
CA ILE A 72 -10.45 0.67 8.01
C ILE A 72 -10.95 1.91 8.77
N ASP A 73 -10.32 2.21 9.90
CA ASP A 73 -10.66 3.35 10.76
C ASP A 73 -9.92 4.61 10.31
N THR A 74 -8.65 4.48 9.94
CA THR A 74 -7.85 5.61 9.46
C THR A 74 -6.83 5.16 8.42
N ILE A 75 -6.71 5.92 7.34
CA ILE A 75 -5.58 5.87 6.41
C ILE A 75 -4.82 7.18 6.56
N SER A 76 -3.52 7.11 6.85
CA SER A 76 -2.65 8.30 6.94
C SER A 76 -1.53 8.19 5.92
N MET A 77 -1.36 9.23 5.11
CA MET A 77 -0.37 9.30 4.04
C MET A 77 0.44 10.58 4.21
N MET A 78 1.74 10.44 4.40
CA MET A 78 2.68 11.55 4.26
C MET A 78 3.24 11.51 2.84
N LEU A 79 2.97 12.53 2.03
CA LEU A 79 3.34 12.63 0.62
C LEU A 79 4.22 13.87 0.41
N THR A 80 5.54 13.69 0.36
CA THR A 80 6.53 14.77 0.14
C THR A 80 6.26 16.00 1.01
N GLY A 81 5.92 15.79 2.28
CA GLY A 81 5.61 16.86 3.25
C GLY A 81 4.14 17.26 3.37
N THR A 82 3.24 16.72 2.54
CA THR A 82 1.79 16.89 2.68
C THR A 82 1.21 15.74 3.50
N LEU A 83 0.49 16.05 4.57
CA LEU A 83 -0.28 15.05 5.32
C LEU A 83 -1.67 14.91 4.71
N VAL A 84 -2.03 13.70 4.29
CA VAL A 84 -3.38 13.34 3.86
C VAL A 84 -3.90 12.26 4.79
N GLU A 85 -4.99 12.52 5.49
CA GLU A 85 -5.66 11.55 6.34
C GLU A 85 -7.08 11.29 5.84
N ILE A 86 -7.49 10.03 5.83
CA ILE A 86 -8.86 9.61 5.54
C ILE A 86 -9.42 9.02 6.82
N LYS A 87 -10.48 9.63 7.35
CA LYS A 87 -11.16 9.23 8.59
C LYS A 87 -12.66 9.22 8.33
N ALA A 88 -13.29 8.05 8.52
CA ALA A 88 -14.66 7.82 8.09
C ALA A 88 -14.85 8.23 6.61
N ASP A 89 -15.62 9.29 6.36
CA ASP A 89 -15.96 9.78 5.02
C ASP A 89 -15.29 11.12 4.66
N THR A 90 -14.37 11.59 5.51
CA THR A 90 -13.71 12.89 5.34
C THR A 90 -12.23 12.69 5.02
N ILE A 91 -11.76 13.44 4.02
CA ILE A 91 -10.34 13.54 3.67
C ILE A 91 -9.83 14.83 4.28
N TYR A 92 -8.76 14.77 5.06
CA TYR A 92 -8.08 15.92 5.62
C TYR A 92 -6.74 16.10 4.92
N VAL A 93 -6.49 17.29 4.37
CA VAL A 93 -5.20 17.70 3.83
C VAL A 93 -4.59 18.73 4.77
N ASN A 94 -3.47 18.38 5.40
CA ASN A 94 -2.80 19.21 6.40
C ASN A 94 -3.76 19.65 7.53
N ASN A 95 -4.61 18.72 8.00
CA ASN A 95 -5.66 18.92 9.00
C ASN A 95 -6.85 19.79 8.56
N VAL A 96 -6.96 20.11 7.26
CA VAL A 96 -8.10 20.84 6.68
C VAL A 96 -8.98 19.84 5.90
N PRO A 97 -10.30 19.76 6.17
CA PRO A 97 -11.23 18.93 5.40
C PRO A 97 -11.31 19.27 3.91
#